data_AF-A0A1Y6FD80-F1
#
_entry.id   AF-A0A1Y6FD80-F1
#
_cell.length_a   1.000
_cell.length_b   1.000
_cell.length_c   1.000
_cell.angle_alpha   90.00
_cell.angle_beta   90.00
_cell.angle_gamma   90.00
#
_symmetry.space_group_name_H-M   'P 1'
#
loop_
_entity.id
_entity.type
_entity.pdbx_description
1 polymer ?
#
loop_
_entity_poly.entity_id
_entity_poly.type
_entity_poly.pdbx_seq_one_letter_code
_entity_poly.pdbx_strand_id
1 'polypeptide(L)'
;MSSIYPLFNAVDNAGINVIQRSSRSREVSYVPPGRDATVSWNGPDLIFKNNYNQPILIQAKTLEDRLLVNVYSSDVITYRPKNVPSLPKDRNYMPK
;
A
#
# COMPACT_ATOMS: atom_id res chain seq x y z
N MET A 1 -3.87 -5.77 8.52
CA MET A 1 -2.49 -6.10 8.09
C MET A 1 -1.68 -4.81 8.13
N SER A 2 -0.56 -4.76 8.85
CA SER A 2 0.24 -3.54 9.02
C SER A 2 1.39 -3.49 8.03
N SER A 3 1.51 -2.40 7.26
CA SER A 3 2.61 -2.21 6.29
C SER A 3 3.39 -0.94 6.61
N ILE A 4 4.73 -1.00 6.58
CA ILE A 4 5.68 0.13 6.81
C ILE A 4 5.82 1.00 5.54
N TYR A 5 4.86 0.93 4.62
CA TYR A 5 5.02 1.36 3.23
C TYR A 5 3.81 2.18 2.75
N PRO A 6 3.91 2.86 1.59
CA PRO A 6 2.90 3.80 1.10
C PRO A 6 1.49 3.23 1.05
N LEU A 7 0.49 4.11 1.12
CA LEU A 7 -0.94 3.78 1.12
C LEU A 7 -1.34 2.79 0.01
N PHE A 8 -0.79 2.92 -1.19
CA PHE A 8 -1.02 1.98 -2.31
C PHE A 8 -0.73 0.53 -1.92
N ASN A 9 0.41 0.26 -1.30
CA ASN A 9 0.81 -1.08 -0.91
C ASN A 9 -0.13 -1.65 0.16
N ALA A 10 -0.57 -0.82 1.12
CA ALA A 10 -1.51 -1.25 2.14
C ALA A 10 -2.89 -1.61 1.54
N VAL A 11 -3.36 -0.82 0.58
CA VAL A 11 -4.65 -1.02 -0.13
C VAL A 11 -4.58 -2.23 -1.08
N ASP A 12 -3.50 -2.39 -1.84
CA ASP A 12 -3.28 -3.55 -2.72
C ASP A 12 -3.15 -4.85 -1.91
N ASN A 13 -2.39 -4.83 -0.81
CA ASN A 13 -2.28 -5.94 0.15
C ASN A 13 -3.63 -6.31 0.77
N ALA A 14 -4.49 -5.32 1.01
CA ALA A 14 -5.85 -5.53 1.51
C ALA A 14 -6.81 -6.06 0.44
N GLY A 15 -6.35 -6.37 -0.78
CA GLY A 15 -7.18 -6.91 -1.85
C GLY A 15 -8.17 -5.89 -2.44
N ILE A 16 -8.08 -4.62 -2.04
CA ILE A 16 -8.94 -3.55 -2.54
C ILE A 16 -8.62 -3.32 -4.03
N ASN A 17 -9.65 -2.97 -4.80
CA ASN A 17 -9.48 -2.70 -6.22
C ASN A 17 -8.85 -1.33 -6.46
N VAL A 18 -7.60 -1.29 -6.91
CA VAL A 18 -6.92 -0.06 -7.34
C VAL A 18 -7.30 0.21 -8.80
N ILE A 19 -8.00 1.32 -9.03
CA ILE A 19 -8.52 1.74 -10.34
C ILE A 19 -7.45 2.49 -11.13
N GLN A 20 -6.74 3.39 -10.46
CA GLN A 20 -5.70 4.20 -11.08
C GLN A 20 -4.54 4.36 -10.12
N ARG A 21 -3.33 4.20 -10.68
CA ARG A 21 -2.07 4.50 -10.03
C ARG A 21 -1.13 5.08 -11.07
N SER A 22 -0.26 5.99 -10.65
CA SER A 22 0.89 6.39 -11.45
C SER A 22 2.17 6.02 -10.75
N SER A 23 2.83 4.98 -11.27
CA SER A 23 4.20 4.62 -10.90
C SER A 23 5.17 5.51 -11.65
N ARG A 24 6.25 5.94 -10.99
CA ARG A 24 7.37 6.54 -11.72
C ARG A 24 8.05 5.45 -12.56
N SER A 25 8.49 5.78 -13.76
CA SER A 25 9.16 4.86 -14.69
C SER A 25 10.59 4.47 -14.27
N ARG A 26 11.11 4.99 -13.16
CA ARG A 26 12.45 4.66 -12.69
C ARG A 26 12.37 3.44 -11.77
N GLU A 27 12.89 2.32 -12.24
CA GLU A 27 13.13 1.14 -11.41
C GLU A 27 14.01 1.53 -10.23
N VAL A 28 13.54 1.25 -9.02
CA VAL A 28 14.30 1.46 -7.80
C VAL A 28 14.56 0.09 -7.18
N SER A 29 15.83 -0.22 -6.93
CA SER A 29 16.32 -1.57 -6.59
C SER A 29 15.80 -2.15 -5.28
N TYR A 30 15.11 -1.36 -4.45
CA TYR A 30 14.60 -1.78 -3.14
C TYR A 30 13.12 -2.12 -3.09
N VAL A 31 12.43 -2.03 -4.23
CA VAL A 31 11.00 -2.31 -4.32
C VAL A 31 10.75 -3.27 -5.47
N PRO A 32 9.95 -4.35 -5.28
CA PRO A 32 9.48 -5.17 -6.38
C PRO A 32 8.86 -4.30 -7.48
N PRO A 33 9.02 -4.65 -8.77
CA PRO A 33 8.51 -3.85 -9.87
C PRO A 33 7.05 -3.44 -9.65
N GLY A 34 6.77 -2.13 -9.70
CA GLY A 34 5.43 -1.56 -9.58
C GLY A 34 4.89 -1.37 -8.16
N ARG A 35 5.71 -1.45 -7.11
CA ARG A 35 5.31 -1.23 -5.70
C ARG A 35 5.90 0.06 -5.09
N ASP A 36 6.49 0.91 -5.93
CA ASP A 36 7.19 2.14 -5.57
C ASP A 36 6.24 3.22 -5.01
N ALA A 37 6.81 4.11 -4.18
CA ALA A 37 6.11 5.25 -3.63
C ALA A 37 6.16 6.43 -4.62
N THR A 38 5.02 6.90 -5.12
CA THR A 38 4.95 8.15 -5.89
C THR A 38 4.38 9.26 -5.00
N VAL A 39 5.17 10.32 -4.77
CA VAL A 39 4.67 11.61 -4.25
C VAL A 39 4.46 12.52 -5.46
N SER A 40 3.24 13.02 -5.64
CA SER A 40 2.90 13.90 -6.75
C SER A 40 2.12 15.11 -6.26
N TRP A 41 2.67 16.31 -6.49
CA TRP A 41 2.05 17.57 -6.07
C TRP A 41 0.97 18.06 -7.06
N ASN A 42 1.03 17.60 -8.31
CA ASN A 42 0.15 17.98 -9.43
C ASN A 42 -0.09 16.81 -10.41
N GLY A 43 0.18 15.58 -9.97
CA GLY A 43 0.10 14.40 -10.81
C GLY A 43 -0.75 13.30 -10.16
N PRO A 44 -0.74 12.09 -10.72
CA PRO A 44 -1.98 11.33 -10.78
C PRO A 44 -2.39 10.75 -9.44
N ASP A 45 -3.68 10.84 -9.14
CA ASP A 45 -4.26 10.39 -7.90
C ASP A 45 -4.20 8.86 -7.77
N LEU A 46 -3.97 8.40 -6.54
CA LEU A 46 -4.25 7.01 -6.18
C LEU A 46 -5.78 6.87 -6.06
N ILE A 47 -6.40 6.22 -7.04
CA ILE A 47 -7.83 5.96 -7.04
C ILE A 47 -8.05 4.48 -6.76
N PHE A 48 -8.83 4.18 -5.72
CA PHE A 48 -9.25 2.82 -5.39
C PHE A 48 -10.73 2.80 -5.07
N LYS A 49 -11.35 1.63 -5.26
CA LYS A 49 -12.75 1.38 -4.93
C LYS A 49 -12.83 0.27 -3.91
N ASN A 50 -13.47 0.56 -2.79
CA ASN A 50 -13.90 -0.47 -1.86
C ASN A 50 -14.95 -1.35 -2.53
N ASN A 51 -14.54 -2.56 -2.90
CA ASN A 51 -15.37 -3.61 -3.49
C ASN A 51 -15.88 -4.61 -2.45
N TYR A 52 -15.62 -4.37 -1.16
CA TYR A 52 -16.11 -5.21 -0.08
C TYR A 52 -17.54 -4.84 0.33
N ASN A 53 -18.19 -5.80 0.99
CA ASN A 53 -19.51 -5.65 1.58
C ASN A 53 -19.52 -4.81 2.87
N GLN A 54 -18.35 -4.39 3.35
CA GLN A 54 -18.18 -3.64 4.59
C GLN A 54 -17.38 -2.36 4.37
N PRO A 55 -17.59 -1.32 5.19
CA PRO A 55 -16.73 -0.15 5.21
C PRO A 55 -15.27 -0.51 5.51
N ILE A 56 -14.34 0.30 5.00
CA ILE A 56 -12.92 0.19 5.32
C ILE A 56 -12.47 1.42 6.10
N LEU A 57 -11.61 1.19 7.09
CA LEU A 57 -10.90 2.25 7.81
C LEU A 57 -9.44 2.21 7.40
N ILE A 58 -8.94 3.35 6.94
CA ILE A 58 -7.52 3.57 6.65
C ILE A 58 -6.95 4.39 7.79
N GLN A 59 -5.96 3.83 8.48
CA GLN A 59 -5.24 4.51 9.55
C GLN A 59 -3.78 4.68 9.14
N ALA A 60 -3.31 5.93 9.16
CA ALA A 60 -1.91 6.28 8.98
C ALA A 60 -1.33 6.75 10.31
N LYS A 61 -0.18 6.21 10.71
CA LYS A 61 0.56 6.58 11.91
C LYS A 61 2.02 6.81 11.56
N THR A 62 2.58 7.91 12.00
CA THR A 62 4.02 8.16 11.92
C THR A 62 4.70 7.58 13.16
N LEU A 63 5.79 6.86 12.96
CA LEU A 63 6.65 6.27 13.98
C LEU A 63 8.07 6.68 13.65
N GLU A 64 8.58 7.71 14.34
CA GLU A 64 9.90 8.32 14.08
C GLU A 64 10.10 8.68 12.60
N ASP A 65 10.84 7.87 11.85
CA ASP A 65 11.22 8.02 10.45
C ASP A 65 10.33 7.20 9.49
N ARG A 66 9.30 6.52 10.00
CA ARG A 66 8.45 5.58 9.25
C ARG A 66 7.00 6.00 9.25
N LEU A 67 6.33 5.74 8.12
CA LEU A 67 4.88 5.83 7.99
C LEU A 67 4.29 4.42 7.98
N LEU A 68 3.47 4.13 8.97
CA LEU A 68 2.73 2.87 9.07
C LEU A 68 1.29 3.09 8.63
N VAL A 69 0.86 2.32 7.63
CA VAL A 69 -0.50 2.36 7.11
C VAL A 69 -1.19 1.03 7.39
N ASN A 70 -2.30 1.12 8.11
CA ASN A 70 -3.18 0.00 8.42
C ASN A 70 -4.51 0.14 7.68
N VAL A 71 -4.99 -0.98 7.14
CA VAL A 71 -6.34 -1.10 6.60
C VAL A 71 -7.12 -2.06 7.49
N TYR A 72 -8.26 -1.59 7.99
CA TYR A 72 -9.20 -2.34 8.82
C TYR A 72 -10.56 -2.42 8.16
N SER A 73 -11.35 -3.40 8.56
CA SER A 73 -12.77 -3.52 8.24
C SER A 73 -13.47 -4.26 9.39
N SER A 74 -14.78 -4.48 9.27
CA SER A 74 -15.52 -5.32 10.20
C SER A 74 -15.10 -6.79 10.06
N ASP A 75 -15.25 -7.52 11.16
CA ASP A 75 -15.10 -8.97 11.27
C ASP A 75 -16.04 -9.77 10.35
N VAL A 76 -17.19 -9.21 9.91
CA VAL A 76 -18.11 -9.85 8.96
C VAL A 76 -17.81 -9.54 7.49
N ILE A 77 -16.60 -9.06 7.18
CA ILE A 77 -16.14 -8.81 5.81
C ILE A 77 -16.01 -10.12 5.01
N THR A 78 -16.48 -10.10 3.77
CA THR A 78 -16.15 -11.14 2.79
C THR A 78 -14.77 -10.85 2.18
N TYR A 79 -13.72 -11.16 2.94
CA TYR A 79 -12.34 -10.85 2.55
C TYR A 79 -11.86 -11.70 1.38
N ARG A 80 -11.22 -11.06 0.39
CA ARG A 80 -10.69 -11.69 -0.82
C ARG A 80 -9.20 -11.32 -0.97
N PRO A 81 -8.28 -12.09 -0.38
CA PRO A 81 -6.86 -11.77 -0.43
C PRO A 81 -6.32 -11.86 -1.86
N LYS A 82 -5.46 -10.92 -2.24
CA LYS A 82 -4.64 -11.00 -3.45
C LYS A 82 -3.31 -11.66 -3.11
N ASN A 83 -2.77 -12.46 -4.03
CA ASN A 83 -1.40 -12.95 -3.92
C ASN A 83 -0.45 -11.81 -4.29
N VAL A 84 0.11 -11.18 -3.26
CA VAL A 84 0.98 -10.02 -3.38
C VAL A 84 2.41 -10.47 -3.06
N PRO A 85 3.40 -10.25 -3.96
CA PRO A 85 4.79 -10.55 -3.66
C PRO A 85 5.24 -9.83 -2.39
N SER A 86 5.78 -10.58 -1.44
CA SER A 86 6.36 -10.02 -0.22
C SER A 86 7.65 -9.26 -0.55
N LEU A 87 7.89 -8.16 0.18
CA LEU A 87 9.18 -7.48 0.10
C LEU A 87 10.32 -8.39 0.61
N PRO A 88 11.56 -8.20 0.12
CA PRO A 88 12.74 -8.83 0.71
C PRO A 88 12.82 -8.52 2.21
N LYS A 89 13.02 -9.54 3.06
CA LYS A 89 12.98 -9.43 4.53
C LYS A 89 14.25 -8.84 5.16
N ASP A 90 15.08 -8.12 4.43
CA ASP A 90 16.32 -7.60 4.99
C ASP A 90 16.05 -6.40 5.90
N ARG A 91 16.15 -6.67 7.22
CA ARG A 91 15.98 -5.69 8.31
C ARG A 91 17.01 -4.55 8.30
N ASN A 92 18.09 -4.66 7.52
CA ASN A 92 19.17 -3.68 7.44
C ASN A 92 19.02 -2.68 6.27
N TYR A 93 17.87 -2.67 5.60
CA TYR A 93 17.68 -1.78 4.46
C TYR A 93 17.28 -0.36 4.90
N MET A 94 18.27 0.50 5.13
CA MET A 94 18.06 1.95 5.14
C MET A 94 18.34 2.52 3.75
N PRO A 95 17.37 3.19 3.11
CA PRO A 95 17.63 3.96 1.90
C PRO A 95 18.60 5.10 2.23
N LYS A 96 19.72 5.17 1.50
CA LYS A 96 20.61 6.34 1.51
C LYS A 96 20.00 7.50 0.74
#